data_AF-A0A9P0DKC3-F1
#
_entry.id   AF-A0A9P0DKC3-F1
#
_cell.length_a   1.000
_cell.length_b   1.000
_cell.length_c   1.000
_cell.angle_alpha   90.00
_cell.angle_beta   90.00
_cell.angle_gamma   90.00
#
_symmetry.space_group_name_H-M   'P 1'
#
loop_
_entity.id
_entity.type
_entity.pdbx_description
1 polymer ?
#
loop_
_entity_poly.entity_id
_entity_poly.type
_entity_poly.pdbx_seq_one_letter_code
_entity_poly.pdbx_strand_id
1 'polypeptide(L)'
;MHTDLSAHLHSEGCNELIRMLNQCHQENPLLRFFGKCNSEDHQMVKCLKEERLLRRKQNYQKSLETKEKLQRLFREQKQKDASL
;
A
#
# COMPACT_ATOMS: atom_id res chain seq x y z
N MET A 1 5.54 -2.15 -13.95
CA MET A 1 5.60 -0.90 -13.16
C MET A 1 5.27 -1.24 -11.71
N HIS A 2 6.28 -1.44 -10.86
CA HIS A 2 6.10 -1.65 -9.42
C HIS A 2 6.12 -0.29 -8.69
N THR A 3 5.57 -0.24 -7.48
CA THR A 3 5.77 0.91 -6.56
C THR A 3 7.20 0.96 -6.04
N ASP A 4 7.56 1.99 -5.29
CA ASP A 4 8.80 2.01 -4.52
C ASP A 4 8.95 0.69 -3.73
N LEU A 5 10.13 0.08 -3.80
CA LEU A 5 10.48 -1.22 -3.21
C LEU A 5 11.33 -1.07 -1.94
N SER A 6 11.43 0.15 -1.40
CA SER A 6 12.19 0.40 -0.18
C SER A 6 11.63 -0.42 0.99
N ALA A 7 12.51 -1.17 1.67
CA ALA A 7 12.12 -2.23 2.61
C ALA A 7 11.23 -1.76 3.78
N HIS A 8 11.32 -0.49 4.16
CA HIS A 8 10.52 0.08 5.25
C HIS A 8 9.04 0.32 4.88
N LEU A 9 8.69 0.27 3.59
CA LEU A 9 7.32 0.49 3.11
C LEU A 9 6.47 -0.78 3.02
N HIS A 10 7.06 -1.96 3.23
CA HIS A 10 6.43 -3.25 2.99
C HIS A 10 6.50 -4.15 4.23
N SER A 11 5.58 -5.10 4.27
CA SER A 11 5.60 -6.21 5.22
C SER A 11 6.81 -7.11 5.00
N GLU A 12 7.20 -7.83 6.04
CA GLU A 12 8.32 -8.76 6.00
C GLU A 12 8.19 -9.80 4.87
N GLY A 13 6.98 -10.34 4.66
CA GLY A 13 6.72 -11.30 3.58
C GLY A 13 6.91 -10.72 2.18
N CYS A 14 6.46 -9.49 1.92
CA CYS A 14 6.72 -8.85 0.63
C CYS A 14 8.19 -8.45 0.48
N ASN A 15 8.88 -8.07 1.56
CA ASN A 15 10.31 -7.77 1.55
C ASN A 15 11.18 -8.97 1.17
N GLU A 16 10.78 -10.17 1.56
CA GLU A 16 11.47 -11.39 1.14
C GLU A 16 11.40 -11.58 -0.38
N LEU A 17 10.23 -11.39 -0.99
CA LEU A 17 10.05 -11.47 -2.44
C LEU A 17 10.87 -10.40 -3.19
N ILE A 18 10.93 -9.18 -2.65
CA ILE A 18 11.79 -8.11 -3.19
C ILE A 18 13.26 -8.52 -3.15
N ARG A 19 13.71 -9.14 -2.05
CA ARG A 19 15.08 -9.66 -1.93
C ARG A 19 15.36 -10.75 -2.96
N MET A 20 14.43 -11.68 -3.17
CA MET A 20 14.56 -12.74 -4.18
C MET A 20 14.65 -12.17 -5.60
N LEU A 21 13.81 -11.20 -5.94
CA LEU A 21 13.87 -10.54 -7.24
C LEU A 21 15.20 -9.79 -7.43
N ASN A 22 15.67 -9.08 -6.42
CA ASN A 22 16.94 -8.37 -6.45
C ASN A 22 18.12 -9.34 -6.61
N GLN A 23 18.09 -10.48 -5.93
CA GLN A 23 19.09 -11.53 -6.10
C GLN A 23 19.07 -12.08 -7.54
N CYS A 24 17.90 -12.38 -8.09
CA CYS A 24 17.79 -12.85 -9.48
C CYS A 24 18.37 -11.81 -10.47
N HIS A 25 18.09 -10.52 -10.26
CA HIS A 25 18.65 -9.44 -11.07
C HIS A 25 20.17 -9.29 -10.94
N GLN A 26 20.73 -9.53 -9.75
CA GLN A 26 22.18 -9.49 -9.51
C GLN A 26 22.91 -10.66 -10.18
N GLU A 27 22.33 -11.86 -10.10
CA GLU A 27 22.88 -13.06 -10.74
C GLU A 27 22.73 -13.02 -12.27
N ASN A 28 21.73 -12.30 -12.77
CA ASN A 28 21.32 -12.32 -14.18
C ASN A 28 21.18 -10.91 -14.79
N PRO A 29 22.23 -10.07 -14.79
CA PRO A 29 22.13 -8.66 -15.16
C PRO A 29 21.71 -8.42 -16.61
N LEU A 30 22.04 -9.33 -17.52
CA LEU A 30 21.60 -9.30 -18.92
C LEU A 30 20.25 -10.01 -19.12
N LEU A 31 20.05 -11.18 -18.49
CA LEU A 31 18.85 -12.01 -18.67
C LEU A 31 17.61 -11.50 -17.93
N ARG A 32 17.78 -10.53 -17.00
CA ARG A 32 16.64 -9.80 -16.41
C ARG A 32 15.78 -9.12 -17.48
N PHE A 33 16.39 -8.63 -18.56
CA PHE A 33 15.68 -7.99 -19.67
C PHE A 33 15.00 -9.00 -20.61
N PHE A 34 15.44 -10.26 -20.57
CA PHE A 34 14.86 -11.36 -21.34
C PHE A 34 13.78 -12.13 -20.55
N GLY A 35 13.41 -11.65 -19.36
CA GLY A 35 12.31 -12.21 -18.57
C GLY A 35 12.67 -13.40 -17.67
N LYS A 36 13.97 -13.64 -17.41
CA LYS A 36 14.41 -14.75 -16.55
C LYS A 36 13.86 -14.67 -15.11
N CYS A 37 13.59 -13.47 -14.61
CA CYS A 37 13.10 -13.23 -13.25
C CYS A 37 11.59 -12.95 -13.19
N ASN A 38 10.82 -13.32 -14.24
CA ASN A 38 9.39 -13.01 -14.31
C ASN A 38 8.57 -13.72 -13.21
N SER A 39 8.97 -14.93 -12.79
CA SER A 39 8.27 -15.66 -11.74
C SER A 39 8.30 -14.91 -10.41
N GLU A 40 9.47 -14.44 -10.03
CA GLU A 40 9.73 -13.66 -8.82
C GLU A 40 9.03 -12.30 -8.91
N ASP A 41 9.10 -11.64 -10.08
CA ASP A 41 8.41 -10.37 -10.32
C ASP A 41 6.89 -10.51 -10.19
N HIS A 42 6.30 -11.56 -10.75
CA HIS A 42 4.87 -11.84 -10.62
C HIS A 42 4.44 -12.04 -9.16
N GLN A 43 5.22 -12.79 -8.39
CA GLN A 43 4.95 -13.01 -6.96
C GLN A 43 5.07 -11.71 -6.17
N MET A 44 6.15 -10.94 -6.40
CA MET A 44 6.35 -9.64 -5.78
C MET A 44 5.19 -8.69 -6.09
N VAL A 45 4.83 -8.53 -7.37
CA VAL A 45 3.75 -7.63 -7.81
C VAL A 45 2.41 -8.03 -7.19
N LYS A 46 2.13 -9.34 -7.07
CA LYS A 46 0.93 -9.83 -6.38
C LYS A 46 0.92 -9.40 -4.92
N CYS A 47 2.02 -9.60 -4.20
CA CYS A 47 2.15 -9.21 -2.79
C CYS A 47 1.95 -7.69 -2.61
N LEU A 48 2.64 -6.88 -3.41
CA LEU A 48 2.54 -5.41 -3.37
C LEU A 48 1.13 -4.92 -3.70
N LYS A 49 0.42 -5.60 -4.60
CA LYS A 49 -0.97 -5.28 -4.92
C LYS A 49 -1.88 -5.54 -3.72
N GLU A 50 -1.71 -6.65 -3.03
CA GLU A 50 -2.49 -6.99 -1.83
C GLU A 50 -2.26 -5.97 -0.70
N GLU A 51 -1.01 -5.58 -0.44
CA GLU A 51 -0.70 -4.52 0.53
C GLU A 51 -1.35 -3.19 0.17
N ARG A 52 -1.31 -2.81 -1.11
CA ARG A 52 -1.94 -1.56 -1.58
C ARG A 52 -3.44 -1.59 -1.35
N LEU A 53 -4.09 -2.73 -1.62
CA LEU A 53 -5.53 -2.90 -1.40
C LEU A 53 -5.87 -2.83 0.10
N LEU A 54 -5.04 -3.44 0.95
CA LEU A 54 -5.21 -3.37 2.41
C LEU A 54 -5.10 -1.93 2.92
N ARG A 55 -4.05 -1.20 2.52
CA ARG A 55 -3.88 0.22 2.88
C ARG A 55 -5.05 1.07 2.39
N ARG A 56 -5.52 0.83 1.16
CA ARG A 56 -6.70 1.52 0.60
C ARG A 56 -7.95 1.26 1.44
N LYS A 57 -8.18 0.02 1.87
CA LYS A 57 -9.32 -0.34 2.72
C LYS A 57 -9.25 0.37 4.08
N GLN A 58 -8.08 0.36 4.73
CA GLN A 58 -7.87 1.04 6.01
C GLN A 58 -8.06 2.56 5.90
N ASN A 59 -7.51 3.18 4.85
CA ASN A 59 -7.66 4.62 4.62
C ASN A 59 -9.12 5.00 4.34
N TYR A 60 -9.85 4.15 3.61
CA TYR A 60 -11.28 4.34 3.39
C TYR A 60 -12.06 4.31 4.71
N GLN A 61 -11.81 3.32 5.58
CA GLN A 61 -12.45 3.24 6.90
C GLN A 61 -12.14 4.48 7.76
N LYS A 62 -10.86 4.88 7.85
CA LYS A 62 -10.45 6.10 8.55
C LYS A 62 -11.12 7.36 8.00
N SER A 63 -11.29 7.45 6.68
CA SER A 63 -11.98 8.56 6.03
C SER A 63 -13.45 8.63 6.41
N LEU A 64 -14.15 7.48 6.47
CA LEU A 64 -15.54 7.42 6.93
C LEU A 64 -15.66 7.86 8.39
N GLU A 65 -14.81 7.34 9.29
CA GLU A 65 -14.81 7.72 10.70
C GLU A 65 -14.55 9.23 10.88
N THR A 66 -13.59 9.77 10.13
CA THR A 66 -13.27 11.21 10.17
C THR A 66 -14.45 12.04 9.68
N LYS A 67 -15.09 11.62 8.59
CA LYS A 67 -16.28 12.28 8.03
C LYS A 67 -17.43 12.28 9.03
N GLU A 68 -17.71 11.16 9.69
CA GLU A 68 -18.76 11.06 10.70
C GLU A 68 -18.49 11.96 11.91
N LYS A 69 -17.25 11.94 12.43
CA LYS A 69 -16.83 12.82 13.53
C LYS A 69 -17.02 14.28 13.17
N LEU A 70 -16.55 14.68 11.98
CA LEU A 70 -16.66 16.04 11.50
C LEU A 70 -18.12 16.48 11.34
N GLN A 71 -18.98 15.62 10.78
CA GLN A 71 -20.42 15.90 10.68
C GLN A 71 -21.10 16.04 12.05
N ARG A 72 -20.72 15.22 13.04
CA ARG A 72 -21.21 15.36 14.42
C ARG A 72 -20.82 16.72 15.00
N LEU A 73 -19.55 17.10 14.91
CA LEU A 73 -19.06 18.38 15.41
C LEU A 73 -19.78 19.57 14.77
N PHE A 74 -19.98 19.55 13.44
CA PHE A 74 -20.73 20.61 12.76
C PHE A 74 -22.20 20.69 13.18
N ARG A 75 -22.85 19.55 13.47
CA ARG A 75 -24.23 19.55 13.99
C ARG A 75 -24.31 20.13 15.39
N GLU A 76 -23.41 19.72 16.27
CA GLU A 76 -23.33 20.24 17.65
C GLU A 76 -23.04 21.74 17.67
N GLN A 77 -22.15 22.23 16.80
CA GLN A 77 -21.86 23.65 16.68
C GLN A 77 -23.09 24.43 16.22
N LYS A 78 -23.79 23.97 15.17
CA LYS A 78 -25.04 24.61 14.72
C LYS A 78 -26.11 24.65 15.80
N GLN A 79 -26.22 23.61 16.63
CA GLN A 79 -27.17 23.59 17.74
C GLN A 79 -26.82 24.61 18.82
N LYS A 80 -25.53 24.74 19.17
CA LYS A 80 -25.04 25.75 20.12
C LYS A 80 -25.30 27.16 19.60
N ASP A 81 -24.98 27.42 18.34
CA ASP A 81 -25.18 28.73 17.70
C ASP A 81 -26.66 29.11 17.61
N ALA A 82 -27.56 28.14 17.45
CA ALA A 82 -29.01 28.37 17.44
C ALA A 82 -29.63 28.54 18.84
N SER A 83 -28.91 28.16 19.90
CA SER A 83 -29.35 28.27 21.30
C SER A 83 -28.83 29.52 22.02
N LEU A 84 -27.97 30.31 21.36
CA LEU A 84 -27.40 31.57 21.84
C LEU A 84 -28.18 32.75 21.26
#